data_AF-A0A522VTV5-F1
#
_entry.id   AF-A0A522VTV5-F1
#
_cell.length_a   1.000
_cell.length_b   1.000
_cell.length_c   1.000
_cell.angle_alpha   90.00
_cell.angle_beta   90.00
_cell.angle_gamma   90.00
#
_symmetry.space_group_name_H-M   'P 1'
#
loop_
_entity.id
_entity.type
_entity.pdbx_description
1 polymer ?
#
loop_
_entity_poly.entity_id
_entity_poly.type
_entity_poly.pdbx_seq_one_letter_code
_entity_poly.pdbx_strand_id
1 'polypeptide(L)'
;MDTTIPDETLTRLLPASCRLLLQDGLPLAAVLRLIYRYGGGPVCVPCTVEESSELAQAIGLEAAQKLSAKCANSSFYVPRAHRLQRYCRDKAILQAYTEGQIIRDIAQVHRVSDRTVATVIARDGKPNRQVRRRGARS
;
A
#
# COMPACT_ATOMS: atom_id res chain seq x y z
N MET A 1 -2.05 19.43 -2.66
CA MET A 1 -2.22 19.14 -1.22
C MET A 1 -1.66 17.75 -1.01
N ASP A 2 -0.57 17.65 -0.27
CA ASP A 2 0.11 16.39 0.07
C ASP A 2 -0.88 15.43 0.71
N THR A 3 -1.31 14.41 -0.04
CA THR A 3 -2.22 13.39 0.46
C THR A 3 -1.40 12.37 1.25
N THR A 4 -0.77 12.82 2.33
CA THR A 4 -0.12 11.93 3.29
C THR A 4 -1.22 11.16 4.01
N ILE A 5 -1.39 9.88 3.65
CA ILE A 5 -2.37 9.02 4.33
C ILE A 5 -1.95 8.93 5.80
N PRO A 6 -2.81 9.28 6.78
CA PRO A 6 -2.44 9.24 8.18
C PRO A 6 -2.07 7.83 8.62
N ASP A 7 -0.98 7.69 9.38
CA ASP A 7 -0.48 6.42 9.92
C ASP A 7 -1.54 5.66 10.72
N GLU A 8 -2.42 6.37 11.43
CA GLU A 8 -3.55 5.76 12.14
C GLU A 8 -4.54 5.05 11.20
N THR A 9 -4.80 5.64 10.03
CA THR A 9 -5.70 5.05 9.03
C THR A 9 -5.08 3.81 8.42
N LEU A 10 -3.78 3.86 8.10
CA LEU A 10 -3.02 2.71 7.61
C LEU A 10 -3.03 1.58 8.64
N THR A 11 -2.81 1.91 9.91
CA THR A 11 -2.81 0.94 11.02
C THR A 11 -4.15 0.23 11.18
N ARG A 12 -5.28 0.93 11.01
CA ARG A 12 -6.63 0.32 11.08
C ARG A 12 -6.94 -0.63 9.92
N LEU A 13 -6.35 -0.39 8.75
CA LEU A 13 -6.55 -1.21 7.55
C LEU A 13 -5.63 -2.44 7.51
N LEU A 14 -4.63 -2.50 8.39
CA LEU A 14 -3.71 -3.62 8.49
C LEU A 14 -4.39 -4.88 9.07
N PRO A 15 -4.04 -6.07 8.54
CA PRO A 15 -4.41 -7.34 9.15
C PRO A 15 -3.94 -7.45 10.60
N ALA A 16 -4.68 -8.21 11.42
CA ALA A 16 -4.38 -8.35 12.85
C ALA A 16 -2.95 -8.83 13.14
N SER A 17 -2.45 -9.80 12.38
CA SER A 17 -1.07 -10.28 12.50
C SER A 17 -0.02 -9.20 12.24
N CYS A 18 -0.26 -8.30 11.28
CA CYS A 18 0.65 -7.18 10.99
C CYS A 18 0.57 -6.07 12.06
N ARG A 19 -0.56 -5.93 12.75
CA ARG A 19 -0.68 -4.99 13.88
C ARG A 19 0.12 -5.44 15.09
N LEU A 20 0.25 -6.75 15.31
CA LEU A 20 1.12 -7.29 16.37
C LEU A 20 2.58 -6.85 16.14
N LEU A 21 3.06 -6.88 14.89
CA LEU A 21 4.41 -6.43 14.55
C LEU A 21 4.66 -4.95 14.92
N LEU A 22 3.64 -4.09 14.84
CA LEU A 22 3.75 -2.70 15.27
C LEU A 22 3.85 -2.57 16.79
N GLN A 23 3.01 -3.32 17.52
CA GLN A 23 3.07 -3.40 18.99
C GLN A 23 4.41 -3.95 19.47
N ASP A 24 5.01 -4.79 18.64
CA ASP A 24 6.30 -5.42 18.84
C ASP A 24 7.50 -4.50 18.58
N GLY A 25 7.26 -3.24 18.20
CA GLY A 25 8.28 -2.21 18.00
C GLY A 25 8.85 -2.15 16.58
N LEU A 26 8.22 -2.79 15.58
CA LEU A 26 8.57 -2.57 14.18
C LEU A 26 7.91 -1.27 13.69
N PRO A 27 8.64 -0.42 12.95
CA PRO A 27 8.08 0.80 12.39
C PRO A 27 7.04 0.47 11.30
N LEU A 28 6.01 1.31 11.19
CA LEU A 28 4.94 1.14 10.21
C LEU A 28 5.47 0.99 8.78
N ALA A 29 6.48 1.79 8.41
CA ALA A 29 7.13 1.71 7.11
C ALA A 29 7.73 0.31 6.82
N ALA A 30 8.35 -0.34 7.82
CA ALA A 30 8.90 -1.69 7.66
C ALA A 30 7.78 -2.73 7.45
N VAL A 31 6.68 -2.63 8.20
CA VAL A 31 5.52 -3.52 8.05
C VAL A 31 4.86 -3.35 6.67
N LEU A 32 4.74 -2.11 6.19
CA LEU A 32 4.22 -1.83 4.84
C LEU A 32 5.11 -2.42 3.75
N ARG A 33 6.44 -2.28 3.88
CA ARG A 33 7.41 -2.89 2.95
C ARG A 33 7.33 -4.42 2.97
N LEU A 34 7.17 -5.02 4.15
CA LEU A 34 7.00 -6.47 4.32
C LEU A 34 5.76 -6.96 3.54
N ILE A 35 4.62 -6.29 3.71
CA ILE A 35 3.37 -6.63 3.03
C ILE A 35 3.49 -6.42 1.51
N TYR A 36 4.15 -5.35 1.09
CA TYR A 36 4.34 -5.06 -0.32
C TYR A 36 5.21 -6.11 -1.01
N ARG A 37 6.31 -6.52 -0.35
CA ARG A 37 7.29 -7.45 -0.92
C ARG A 37 6.84 -8.91 -0.84
N TYR A 38 6.26 -9.32 0.28
CA TYR A 38 5.98 -10.73 0.58
C TYR A 38 4.49 -11.05 0.76
N GLY A 39 3.60 -10.10 0.51
CA GLY A 39 2.16 -10.28 0.68
C GLY A 39 1.61 -11.49 -0.09
N GLY A 40 0.94 -12.37 0.65
CA GLY A 40 0.25 -13.55 0.12
C GLY A 40 1.09 -14.80 0.01
N GLY A 41 2.19 -14.85 0.74
CA GLY A 41 3.03 -16.03 0.86
C GLY A 41 3.65 -16.18 2.24
N PRO A 42 4.20 -17.37 2.53
CA PRO A 42 5.06 -17.57 3.68
C PRO A 42 6.39 -16.83 3.50
N VAL A 43 6.87 -16.20 4.57
CA VAL A 43 8.22 -15.66 4.67
C VAL A 43 9.00 -16.51 5.65
N CYS A 44 10.11 -17.07 5.18
CA CYS A 44 11.08 -17.72 6.05
C CYS A 44 11.89 -16.64 6.77
N VAL A 45 11.84 -16.64 8.09
CA VAL A 45 12.63 -15.72 8.91
C VAL A 45 13.88 -16.46 9.38
N PRO A 46 15.09 -16.10 8.91
CA PRO A 46 16.32 -16.76 9.34
C PRO A 46 16.58 -16.47 10.83
N CYS A 47 17.28 -17.36 11.55
CA CYS A 47 17.65 -17.15 12.96
C CYS A 47 18.61 -15.97 13.15
N THR A 48 19.48 -15.75 12.18
CA THR A 48 20.45 -14.67 12.13
C THR A 48 20.23 -13.88 10.86
N VAL A 49 19.91 -12.61 11.02
CA VAL A 49 19.70 -11.67 9.92
C VAL A 49 20.98 -10.88 9.72
N GLU A 50 21.61 -11.09 8.58
CA GLU A 50 22.69 -10.25 8.08
C GLU A 50 22.11 -9.13 7.21
N GLU A 51 22.87 -8.04 7.05
CA GLU A 51 22.50 -6.91 6.20
C GLU A 51 22.32 -7.31 4.72
N SER A 52 23.05 -8.35 4.29
CA SER A 52 22.94 -8.98 2.98
C SER A 52 21.64 -9.76 2.77
N SER A 53 20.91 -10.10 3.84
CA SER A 53 19.70 -10.93 3.74
C SER A 53 18.56 -10.21 3.01
N GLU A 54 17.77 -10.96 2.24
CA GLU A 54 16.65 -10.38 1.49
C GLU A 54 15.65 -9.67 2.43
N LEU A 55 15.46 -10.22 3.64
CA LEU A 55 14.63 -9.63 4.68
C LEU A 55 15.19 -8.27 5.12
N ALA A 56 16.49 -8.17 5.42
CA ALA A 56 17.12 -6.90 5.81
C ALA A 56 17.07 -5.86 4.68
N GLN A 57 17.25 -6.27 3.43
CA GLN A 57 17.12 -5.37 2.29
C GLN A 57 15.69 -4.86 2.10
N ALA A 58 14.69 -5.69 2.40
CA ALA A 58 13.29 -5.33 2.24
C ALA A 58 12.78 -4.38 3.34
N ILE A 59 13.11 -4.63 4.60
CA ILE A 59 12.49 -3.91 5.74
C ILE A 59 13.50 -3.13 6.61
N GLY A 60 14.79 -3.22 6.31
CA GLY A 60 15.88 -2.67 7.09
C GLY A 60 16.43 -3.66 8.12
N LEU A 61 17.74 -3.59 8.37
CA LEU A 61 18.46 -4.51 9.26
C LEU A 61 17.86 -4.57 10.66
N GLU A 62 17.60 -3.42 11.29
CA GLU A 62 17.06 -3.36 12.66
C GLU A 62 15.66 -3.99 12.77
N ALA A 63 14.77 -3.71 11.82
CA ALA A 63 13.43 -4.28 11.79
C ALA A 63 13.48 -5.80 11.51
N ALA A 64 14.39 -6.22 10.63
CA ALA A 64 14.63 -7.62 10.31
C ALA A 64 15.21 -8.39 11.51
N GLN A 65 16.14 -7.82 12.26
CA GLN A 65 16.65 -8.39 13.51
C GLN A 65 15.56 -8.51 14.59
N LYS A 66 14.71 -7.49 14.74
CA LYS A 66 13.56 -7.56 15.66
C LYS A 66 12.56 -8.65 15.26
N LEU A 67 12.30 -8.81 13.96
CA LEU A 67 11.45 -9.88 13.44
C LEU A 67 12.09 -11.26 13.70
N SER A 68 13.39 -11.38 13.44
CA SER A 68 14.19 -12.59 13.69
C SER A 68 14.15 -13.01 15.15
N ALA A 69 14.32 -12.08 16.08
CA ALA A 69 14.27 -12.38 17.51
C ALA A 69 12.92 -12.95 17.97
N LYS A 70 11.82 -12.60 17.30
CA LYS A 70 10.45 -13.03 17.65
C LYS A 70 9.99 -14.27 16.89
N CYS A 71 10.45 -14.45 15.66
CA CYS A 71 9.98 -15.47 14.74
C CYS A 71 11.10 -16.41 14.27
N ALA A 72 12.25 -16.46 14.98
CA ALA A 72 13.37 -17.33 14.65
C ALA A 72 12.90 -18.77 14.38
N ASN A 73 13.39 -19.36 13.29
CA ASN A 73 13.03 -20.72 12.84
C ASN A 73 11.52 -20.96 12.60
N SER A 74 10.75 -19.90 12.38
CA SER A 74 9.33 -20.01 12.03
C SER A 74 9.03 -19.38 10.67
N SER A 75 8.12 -20.02 9.94
CA SER A 75 7.55 -19.44 8.72
C SER A 75 6.38 -18.55 9.12
N PHE A 76 6.48 -17.26 8.85
CA PHE A 76 5.41 -16.30 9.10
C PHE A 76 4.62 -16.04 7.82
N TYR A 77 3.31 -16.24 7.85
CA TYR A 77 2.46 -15.90 6.72
C TYR A 77 2.20 -14.39 6.68
N VAL A 78 2.63 -13.73 5.59
CA VAL A 78 2.38 -12.30 5.39
C VAL A 78 1.08 -12.13 4.59
N PRO A 79 0.01 -11.58 5.18
CA PRO A 79 -1.22 -11.34 4.44
C PRO A 79 -1.05 -10.25 3.37
N ARG A 80 -1.70 -10.39 2.21
CA ARG A 80 -1.67 -9.41 1.10
C ARG A 80 -2.21 -8.02 1.44
N ALA A 81 -2.83 -7.85 2.61
CA ALA A 81 -3.52 -6.63 3.05
C ALA A 81 -4.37 -5.98 1.92
N HIS A 82 -5.20 -6.78 1.23
CA HIS A 82 -5.99 -6.32 0.08
C HIS A 82 -6.82 -5.05 0.34
N ARG A 83 -7.32 -4.88 1.57
CA ARG A 83 -8.06 -3.67 1.98
C ARG A 83 -7.17 -2.43 1.98
N LEU A 84 -5.94 -2.56 2.49
CA LEU A 84 -4.95 -1.49 2.51
C LEU A 84 -4.51 -1.13 1.08
N GLN A 85 -4.14 -2.14 0.27
CA GLN A 85 -3.75 -1.92 -1.12
C GLN A 85 -4.86 -1.23 -1.93
N ARG A 86 -6.10 -1.68 -1.74
CA ARG A 86 -7.27 -1.06 -2.36
C ARG A 86 -7.44 0.39 -1.90
N TYR A 87 -7.33 0.65 -0.60
CA TYR A 87 -7.47 2.00 -0.05
C TYR A 87 -6.41 2.97 -0.62
N CYS A 88 -5.14 2.56 -0.64
CA CYS A 88 -4.06 3.37 -1.20
C CYS A 88 -4.27 3.65 -2.69
N ARG A 89 -4.67 2.64 -3.47
CA ARG A 89 -4.99 2.82 -4.90
C ARG A 89 -6.18 3.77 -5.09
N ASP A 90 -7.25 3.57 -4.34
CA ASP A 90 -8.45 4.38 -4.46
C ASP A 90 -8.13 5.86 -4.09
N LYS A 91 -7.26 6.11 -3.09
CA LYS A 91 -6.76 7.47 -2.78
C LYS A 91 -5.89 8.07 -3.90
N ALA A 92 -4.99 7.29 -4.50
CA ALA A 92 -4.17 7.76 -5.62
C ALA A 92 -5.02 8.12 -6.85
N ILE A 93 -6.04 7.30 -7.15
CA ILE A 93 -7.02 7.58 -8.21
C ILE A 93 -7.74 8.92 -7.96
N LEU A 94 -8.17 9.16 -6.72
CA LEU A 94 -8.86 10.40 -6.36
C LEU A 94 -7.94 11.61 -6.47
N GLN A 95 -6.70 11.48 -6.00
CA GLN A 95 -5.72 12.54 -6.13
C GLN A 95 -5.47 12.90 -7.60
N ALA A 96 -5.19 11.92 -8.45
CA ALA A 96 -4.98 12.14 -9.89
C ALA A 96 -6.20 12.80 -10.55
N TYR A 97 -7.41 12.43 -10.13
CA TYR A 97 -8.64 13.05 -10.59
C TYR A 97 -8.77 14.51 -10.10
N THR A 98 -8.44 14.81 -8.84
CA THR A 98 -8.43 16.18 -8.31
C THR A 98 -7.36 17.07 -8.96
N GLU A 99 -6.27 16.48 -9.45
CA GLU A 99 -5.23 17.14 -10.24
C GLU A 99 -5.65 17.39 -11.70
N GLY A 100 -6.85 16.95 -12.08
CA GLY A 100 -7.44 17.21 -13.40
C GLY A 100 -7.10 16.18 -14.47
N GLN A 101 -6.49 15.05 -14.12
CA GLN A 101 -6.25 13.96 -15.07
C GLN A 101 -7.57 13.35 -15.54
N ILE A 102 -7.61 12.93 -16.81
CA ILE A 102 -8.79 12.28 -17.37
C ILE A 102 -8.88 10.82 -16.93
N ILE A 103 -10.11 10.31 -16.79
CA ILE A 103 -10.41 8.95 -16.30
C ILE A 103 -9.62 7.86 -17.03
N ARG A 104 -9.46 8.00 -18.35
CA ARG A 104 -8.76 7.02 -19.19
C ARG A 104 -7.28 6.91 -18.82
N ASP A 105 -6.61 8.04 -18.59
CA ASP A 105 -5.19 8.06 -18.28
C ASP A 105 -4.95 7.50 -16.87
N ILE A 106 -5.82 7.87 -15.92
CA ILE A 106 -5.83 7.30 -14.55
C ILE A 106 -6.03 5.78 -14.61
N ALA A 107 -6.98 5.30 -15.41
CA ALA A 107 -7.27 3.88 -15.56
C ALA A 107 -6.05 3.12 -16.10
N GLN A 108 -5.37 3.67 -17.10
CA GLN A 108 -4.16 3.10 -17.68
C GLN A 108 -3.00 3.05 -16.69
N VAL A 109 -2.72 4.15 -15.99
CA VAL A 109 -1.63 4.23 -14.99
C VAL A 109 -1.84 3.24 -13.86
N HIS A 110 -3.07 3.13 -13.35
CA HIS A 110 -3.40 2.24 -12.24
C HIS A 110 -3.79 0.82 -12.68
N ARG A 111 -3.76 0.51 -13.99
CA ARG A 111 -4.13 -0.78 -14.58
C ARG A 111 -5.51 -1.28 -14.11
N VAL A 112 -6.49 -0.39 -14.11
CA VAL A 112 -7.89 -0.69 -13.77
C VAL A 112 -8.81 -0.29 -14.91
N SER A 113 -10.08 -0.70 -14.87
CA SER A 113 -11.06 -0.25 -15.86
C SER A 113 -11.53 1.18 -15.57
N ASP A 114 -11.96 1.89 -16.62
CA ASP A 114 -12.63 3.19 -16.51
C ASP A 114 -13.81 3.13 -15.53
N ARG A 115 -14.57 2.02 -15.53
CA ARG A 115 -15.66 1.77 -14.59
C ARG A 115 -15.18 1.72 -13.14
N THR A 116 -14.01 1.13 -12.89
CA THR A 116 -13.41 1.08 -11.56
C THR A 116 -13.04 2.49 -11.09
N VAL A 117 -12.38 3.29 -11.95
CA VAL A 117 -12.06 4.69 -11.66
C VAL A 117 -13.32 5.50 -11.37
N ALA A 118 -14.34 5.39 -12.23
CA ALA A 118 -15.63 6.05 -12.02
C ALA A 118 -16.32 5.62 -10.72
N THR A 119 -16.22 4.33 -10.35
CA THR A 119 -16.78 3.82 -9.09
C THR A 119 -16.04 4.39 -7.88
N VAL A 120 -14.72 4.52 -7.95
CA VAL A 120 -13.91 5.13 -6.88
C VAL A 120 -14.26 6.61 -6.72
N ILE A 121 -14.32 7.37 -7.82
CA ILE A 121 -14.70 8.79 -7.81
C ILE A 121 -16.13 8.96 -7.27
N ALA A 122 -17.09 8.17 -7.75
CA ALA A 122 -18.49 8.26 -7.31
C ALA A 122 -18.67 7.88 -5.83
N ARG A 123 -17.82 6.99 -5.31
CA ARG A 123 -17.79 6.61 -3.89
C ARG A 123 -17.23 7.71 -3.00
N ASP A 124 -16.26 8.47 -3.48
CA ASP A 124 -15.65 9.58 -2.73
C ASP A 124 -16.50 10.87 -2.82
N GLY A 125 -17.25 11.06 -3.92
CA GLY A 125 -18.22 12.14 -4.04
C GLY A 125 -19.19 12.03 -5.24
N LYS A 126 -20.47 12.30 -5.02
CA LYS A 126 -21.36 12.85 -6.07
C LYS A 126 -21.11 14.38 -6.17
N PRO A 127 -21.30 15.05 -7.32
CA PRO A 127 -20.88 14.76 -8.68
C PRO A 127 -19.83 15.75 -9.24
N ASN A 128 -19.21 15.29 -10.32
CA ASN A 128 -18.31 15.93 -11.28
C ASN A 128 -18.81 17.29 -11.82
N ARG A 129 -18.07 18.38 -11.56
CA ARG A 129 -18.12 19.60 -12.39
C ARG A 129 -17.12 19.40 -13.52
N GLN A 130 -17.59 18.83 -14.63
CA GLN A 130 -16.80 18.65 -15.85
C GLN A 130 -16.14 19.98 -16.22
N VAL A 131 -14.81 20.08 -16.06
CA VAL A 131 -14.05 21.12 -16.75
C VAL A 131 -13.94 20.67 -18.19
N ARG A 132 -14.89 21.18 -18.98
CA ARG A 132 -14.81 21.27 -20.43
C ARG A 132 -13.43 21.79 -20.81
N ARG A 133 -12.71 21.08 -21.68
CA ARG A 133 -12.14 21.65 -22.91
C ARG A 133 -12.12 20.61 -24.03
N ARG A 134 -13.08 20.77 -24.95
CA ARG A 134 -12.89 20.44 -26.37
C ARG A 134 -11.82 21.38 -26.93
N GLY A 135 -10.95 20.81 -27.75
CA GLY A 135 -10.50 21.44 -28.99
C GLY A 135 -9.11 22.08 -28.96
N ALA A 136 -8.18 21.44 -29.67
CA ALA A 136 -7.57 22.05 -30.84
C ALA A 136 -7.10 20.94 -31.78
N ARG A 137 -7.83 20.73 -32.88
CA ARG A 137 -7.22 20.25 -34.11
C ARG A 137 -6.33 21.38 -34.62
N SER A 138 -5.12 21.05 -35.02
CA SER A 138 -4.37 21.78 -36.06
C SER A 138 -3.74 20.72 -36.95
#